data_AF-A0A1J4X5A4-F1
#
_entry.id   AF-A0A1J4X5A4-F1
#
_cell.length_a   1.000
_cell.length_b   1.000
_cell.length_c   1.000
_cell.angle_alpha   90.00
_cell.angle_beta   90.00
_cell.angle_gamma   90.00
#
_symmetry.space_group_name_H-M   'P 1'
#
loop_
_entity.id
_entity.type
_entity.pdbx_description
1 polymer ?
#
loop_
_entity_poly.entity_id
_entity_poly.type
_entity_poly.pdbx_seq_one_letter_code
_entity_poly.pdbx_strand_id
1 'polypeptide(L)'
;MNRDTFWLLIYLAAVLAGTLVHDPLWLGAAWLVCLLLAGPQRLRLLRKTLAAIVLFNLTVSVGYLIVASAQHTFAGAYLLLVNLRVGWLTFLAFWLASRVHLPRALAFAPNLARLLTVAYAMTLRLLRLHQDHKLAQRSRTLAPPTLQERIAMSAAGAGHVLDRATHAATEVTQAMRSRGLFEGNQP
;
A
#
# COMPACT_ATOMS: atom_id res chain seq x y z
N MET A 1 17.51 11.01 15.37
CA MET A 1 16.88 10.18 14.33
C MET A 1 15.66 9.50 14.93
N ASN A 2 14.46 9.73 14.41
CA ASN A 2 13.24 9.16 14.98
C ASN A 2 13.21 7.64 14.76
N ARG A 3 12.66 6.89 15.73
CA ARG A 3 12.52 5.42 15.64
C ARG A 3 11.88 4.98 14.33
N ASP A 4 10.88 5.72 13.87
CA ASP A 4 10.13 5.40 12.64
C ASP A 4 10.95 5.62 11.36
N THR A 5 11.84 6.62 11.35
CA THR A 5 12.79 6.85 10.25
C THR A 5 13.84 5.74 10.19
N PHE A 6 14.32 5.27 11.36
CA PHE A 6 15.24 4.14 11.43
C PHE A 6 14.63 2.85 10.87
N TRP A 7 13.38 2.54 11.21
CA TRP A 7 12.68 1.37 10.63
C TRP A 7 12.47 1.49 9.12
N LEU A 8 12.21 2.69 8.60
CA LEU A 8 12.13 2.93 7.16
C LEU A 8 13.47 2.69 6.46
N LEU A 9 14.58 3.13 7.05
CA LEU A 9 15.92 2.88 6.52
C LEU A 9 16.27 1.39 6.54
N ILE A 10 15.95 0.67 7.62
CA ILE A 10 16.12 -0.79 7.69
C ILE A 10 15.32 -1.47 6.58
N TYR A 11 14.06 -1.09 6.38
CA TYR A 11 13.23 -1.62 5.31
C TYR A 11 13.87 -1.38 3.94
N LEU A 12 14.33 -0.16 3.66
CA LEU A 12 14.94 0.19 2.38
C LEU A 12 16.23 -0.61 2.15
N ALA A 13 17.07 -0.73 3.17
CA ALA A 13 18.28 -1.55 3.12
C ALA A 13 17.95 -3.04 2.86
N ALA A 14 16.90 -3.57 3.48
CA ALA A 14 16.48 -4.96 3.30
C ALA A 14 15.84 -5.22 1.93
N VAL A 15 15.12 -4.25 1.36
CA VAL A 15 14.65 -4.32 -0.04
C VAL A 15 15.85 -4.38 -0.99
N LEU A 16 16.82 -3.48 -0.81
CA LEU A 16 18.04 -3.46 -1.64
C LEU A 16 18.84 -4.76 -1.51
N ALA A 17 19.03 -5.26 -0.28
CA ALA A 17 19.70 -6.53 -0.04
C ALA A 17 19.00 -7.69 -0.75
N GLY A 18 17.66 -7.79 -0.66
CA GLY A 18 16.89 -8.83 -1.35
C GLY A 18 16.94 -8.76 -2.88
N THR A 19 17.20 -7.58 -3.45
CA THR A 19 17.42 -7.43 -4.90
C THR A 19 18.84 -7.80 -5.34
N LEU A 20 19.85 -7.58 -4.49
CA LEU A 20 21.26 -7.84 -4.80
C LEU A 20 21.64 -9.32 -4.61
N VAL A 21 20.96 -10.04 -3.74
CA VAL A 21 21.23 -11.47 -3.50
C VAL A 21 20.66 -12.30 -4.65
N HIS A 22 21.55 -13.01 -5.35
CA HIS A 22 21.23 -13.92 -6.45
C HIS A 22 21.16 -15.39 -5.99
N ASP A 23 21.67 -15.71 -4.79
CA ASP A 23 21.63 -17.06 -4.25
C ASP A 23 20.29 -17.36 -3.53
N PRO A 24 19.54 -18.39 -3.95
CA PRO A 24 18.22 -18.68 -3.39
C PRO A 24 18.29 -19.11 -1.91
N LEU A 25 19.37 -19.78 -1.49
CA LEU A 25 19.55 -20.24 -0.10
C LEU A 25 19.74 -19.07 0.87
N TRP A 26 20.58 -18.10 0.50
CA TRP A 26 20.83 -16.91 1.31
C TRP A 26 19.58 -16.04 1.43
N LEU A 27 18.81 -15.92 0.35
CA LEU A 27 17.56 -15.17 0.37
C LEU A 27 16.50 -15.84 1.24
N GLY A 28 16.42 -17.18 1.22
CA GLY A 28 15.55 -17.95 2.10
C GLY A 28 15.93 -17.83 3.57
N ALA A 29 17.23 -17.92 3.88
CA ALA A 29 17.74 -17.75 5.24
C ALA A 29 17.48 -16.34 5.79
N ALA A 30 17.72 -15.31 4.98
CA ALA A 30 17.37 -13.94 5.33
C ALA A 30 15.86 -13.81 5.61
N TRP A 31 15.01 -14.43 4.80
CA TRP A 31 13.56 -14.36 4.96
C TRP A 31 13.09 -15.00 6.26
N LEU A 32 13.69 -16.14 6.62
CA LEU A 32 13.45 -16.80 7.91
C LEU A 32 13.87 -15.91 9.09
N VAL A 33 15.04 -15.26 9.01
CA VAL A 33 15.50 -14.33 10.04
C VAL A 33 14.53 -13.15 10.20
N CYS A 34 14.06 -12.57 9.10
CA CYS A 34 13.06 -11.50 9.15
C CYS A 34 11.72 -11.96 9.73
N LEU A 35 11.30 -13.20 9.45
CA LEU A 35 10.10 -13.80 10.02
C LEU A 35 10.21 -14.02 11.54
N LEU A 36 11.39 -14.43 12.01
CA LEU A 36 11.67 -14.59 13.44
C LEU A 36 11.68 -13.23 14.16
N LEU A 37 12.27 -12.21 13.54
CA LEU A 37 12.32 -10.84 14.07
C LEU A 37 10.94 -10.15 14.09
N ALA A 38 9.97 -10.60 13.29
CA ALA A 38 8.63 -10.01 13.24
C ALA A 38 7.80 -10.22 14.53
N GLY A 39 8.19 -11.15 15.39
CA GLY A 39 7.59 -11.38 16.71
C GLY A 39 6.16 -11.96 16.66
N PRO A 40 5.24 -11.59 17.58
CA PRO A 40 3.94 -12.25 17.74
C PRO A 40 2.98 -12.05 16.55
N GLN A 41 3.22 -11.05 15.69
CA GLN A 41 2.41 -10.81 14.50
C GLN A 41 2.84 -11.63 13.27
N ARG A 42 3.88 -12.47 13.40
CA ARG A 42 4.47 -13.27 12.32
C ARG A 42 3.43 -14.05 11.50
N LEU A 43 2.52 -14.76 12.15
CA LEU A 43 1.53 -15.62 11.50
C LEU A 43 0.45 -14.82 10.76
N ARG A 44 0.04 -13.68 11.32
CA ARG A 44 -0.95 -12.81 10.68
C ARG A 44 -0.37 -12.15 9.44
N LEU A 45 0.88 -11.68 9.52
CA LEU A 45 1.59 -11.09 8.39
C LEU A 45 1.86 -12.14 7.31
N LEU A 46 2.30 -13.33 7.68
CA LEU A 46 2.56 -14.43 6.75
C LEU A 46 1.28 -14.88 6.03
N ARG A 47 0.16 -15.04 6.73
CA ARG A 47 -1.14 -15.36 6.10
C ARG A 47 -1.60 -14.27 5.13
N LYS A 48 -1.49 -12.99 5.49
CA LYS A 48 -1.81 -11.87 4.60
C LYS A 48 -0.90 -11.85 3.36
N THR A 49 0.39 -12.09 3.57
CA THR A 49 1.41 -12.13 2.51
C THR A 49 1.14 -13.26 1.53
N LEU A 50 0.92 -14.47 2.05
CA LEU A 50 0.57 -15.63 1.23
C LEU A 50 -0.75 -15.39 0.48
N ALA A 51 -1.80 -14.94 1.15
CA ALA A 51 -3.08 -14.65 0.50
C ALA A 51 -2.95 -13.62 -0.63
N ALA A 52 -2.10 -12.61 -0.47
CA ALA A 52 -1.86 -11.59 -1.50
C ALA A 52 -1.05 -12.12 -2.69
N ILE A 53 -0.11 -13.05 -2.45
CA ILE A 53 0.84 -13.51 -3.48
C ILE A 53 0.35 -14.77 -4.19
N VAL A 54 -0.52 -15.59 -3.59
CA VAL A 54 -0.94 -16.89 -4.16
C VAL A 54 -1.41 -16.75 -5.60
N LEU A 55 -2.27 -15.78 -5.91
CA LEU A 55 -2.76 -15.59 -7.28
C LEU A 55 -1.62 -15.23 -8.25
N PHE A 56 -0.75 -14.29 -7.86
CA PHE A 56 0.39 -13.90 -8.68
C PHE A 56 1.38 -15.05 -8.88
N ASN A 57 1.68 -15.77 -7.80
CA ASN A 57 2.63 -16.87 -7.80
C ASN A 57 2.15 -18.05 -8.64
N LEU A 58 0.86 -18.37 -8.55
CA LEU A 58 0.22 -19.37 -9.39
C LEU A 58 0.29 -18.97 -10.85
N THR A 59 -0.06 -17.72 -11.19
CA THR A 59 0.00 -17.23 -12.58
C THR A 59 1.43 -17.29 -13.14
N VAL A 60 2.43 -16.83 -12.39
CA VAL A 60 3.83 -16.86 -12.80
C VAL A 60 4.35 -18.30 -12.92
N SER A 61 3.98 -19.17 -11.97
CA SER A 61 4.42 -20.57 -11.99
C SER A 61 3.80 -21.35 -13.16
N VAL A 62 2.50 -21.15 -13.41
CA VAL A 62 1.82 -21.76 -14.57
C VAL A 62 2.40 -21.21 -15.87
N GLY A 63 2.60 -19.90 -15.98
CA GLY A 63 3.23 -19.29 -17.15
C GLY A 63 4.63 -19.83 -17.43
N TYR A 64 5.44 -19.99 -16.38
CA TYR A 64 6.77 -20.58 -16.51
C TYR A 64 6.72 -22.05 -16.93
N LEU A 65 5.81 -22.86 -16.36
CA LEU A 65 5.66 -24.27 -16.73
C LEU A 65 5.29 -24.42 -18.21
N ILE A 66 4.41 -23.57 -18.74
CA ILE A 66 4.05 -23.57 -20.16
C ILE A 66 5.29 -23.30 -21.02
N VAL A 67 6.06 -22.26 -20.70
CA VAL A 67 7.27 -21.90 -21.45
C VAL A 67 8.37 -22.96 -21.32
N ALA A 68 8.59 -23.50 -20.12
CA ALA A 68 9.57 -24.56 -19.87
C ALA A 68 9.22 -25.85 -20.60
N SER A 69 7.93 -26.17 -20.73
CA SER A 69 7.48 -27.33 -21.51
C SER A 69 7.73 -27.14 -23.02
N ALA A 70 7.64 -25.90 -23.52
CA ALA A 70 7.93 -25.58 -24.91
C ALA A 70 9.45 -25.53 -25.23
N GLN A 71 10.30 -25.21 -24.24
CA GLN A 71 11.74 -25.00 -24.43
C GLN A 71 12.61 -26.15 -23.91
N HIS A 72 12.02 -27.20 -23.31
CA HIS A 72 12.69 -28.36 -22.68
C HIS A 72 13.80 -28.03 -21.68
N THR A 73 13.91 -26.78 -21.24
CA THR A 73 14.92 -26.29 -20.30
C THR A 73 14.23 -25.92 -18.99
N PHE A 74 14.36 -26.80 -18.01
CA PHE A 74 13.79 -26.55 -16.68
C PHE A 74 14.85 -25.97 -15.74
N ALA A 75 14.74 -24.68 -15.46
CA ALA A 75 15.57 -24.00 -14.47
C ALA A 75 14.78 -23.77 -13.17
N GLY A 76 14.60 -24.85 -12.39
CA GLY A 76 13.87 -24.79 -11.11
C GLY A 76 14.44 -23.77 -10.12
N ALA A 77 15.75 -23.52 -10.16
CA ALA A 77 16.41 -22.51 -9.32
C ALA A 77 15.91 -21.09 -9.60
N TYR A 78 15.63 -20.76 -10.86
CA TYR A 78 15.09 -19.45 -11.25
C TYR A 78 13.66 -19.27 -10.73
N LEU A 79 12.81 -20.29 -10.89
CA LEU A 79 11.44 -20.24 -10.42
C LEU A 79 11.37 -20.06 -8.89
N LEU A 80 12.23 -20.79 -8.17
CA LEU A 80 12.33 -20.69 -6.72
C LEU A 80 12.79 -19.29 -6.28
N LEU A 81 13.79 -18.72 -6.95
CA LEU A 81 14.29 -17.38 -6.66
C LEU A 81 13.22 -16.31 -6.87
N VAL A 82 12.46 -16.36 -7.97
CA VAL A 82 11.37 -15.41 -8.24
C VAL A 82 10.29 -15.50 -7.16
N ASN A 83 9.86 -16.73 -6.82
CA ASN A 83 8.84 -16.96 -5.79
C ASN A 83 9.28 -16.44 -4.41
N LEU A 84 10.53 -16.73 -4.02
CA LEU A 84 11.12 -16.22 -2.78
C LEU A 84 11.24 -14.70 -2.78
N ARG A 85 11.67 -14.08 -3.89
CA ARG A 85 11.84 -12.62 -3.99
C ARG A 85 10.51 -11.88 -3.88
N VAL A 86 9.46 -12.38 -4.53
CA VAL A 86 8.11 -11.81 -4.40
C VAL A 86 7.62 -11.95 -2.96
N GLY A 87 7.77 -13.14 -2.36
CA GLY A 87 7.48 -13.39 -0.94
C GLY A 87 8.19 -12.43 0.01
N TRP A 88 9.50 -12.23 -0.20
CA TRP A 88 10.34 -11.30 0.53
C TRP A 88 9.81 -9.87 0.46
N LEU A 89 9.62 -9.33 -0.74
CA LEU A 89 9.19 -7.95 -0.95
C LEU A 89 7.80 -7.67 -0.37
N THR A 90 6.86 -8.57 -0.59
CA THR A 90 5.50 -8.39 -0.06
C THR A 90 5.46 -8.54 1.46
N PHE A 91 6.22 -9.48 2.04
CA PHE A 91 6.34 -9.59 3.49
C PHE A 91 6.90 -8.31 4.10
N LEU A 92 7.99 -7.78 3.54
CA LEU A 92 8.59 -6.54 3.99
C LEU A 92 7.62 -5.36 3.90
N ALA A 93 6.85 -5.26 2.82
CA ALA A 93 5.85 -4.20 2.65
C ALA A 93 4.80 -4.25 3.75
N PHE A 94 4.24 -5.43 4.06
CA PHE A 94 3.27 -5.57 5.16
C PHE A 94 3.90 -5.37 6.54
N TRP A 95 5.14 -5.80 6.74
CA TRP A 95 5.86 -5.60 7.99
C TRP A 95 6.09 -4.12 8.27
N LEU A 96 6.57 -3.36 7.28
CA LEU A 96 6.72 -1.90 7.38
C LEU A 96 5.38 -1.22 7.67
N ALA A 97 4.34 -1.55 6.90
CA ALA A 97 3.01 -0.97 7.08
C ALA A 97 2.40 -1.23 8.48
N SER A 98 2.79 -2.32 9.14
CA SER A 98 2.34 -2.64 10.50
C SER A 98 3.10 -1.92 11.62
N ARG A 99 4.33 -1.46 11.34
CA ARG A 99 5.25 -0.92 12.37
C ARG A 99 5.48 0.58 12.27
N VAL A 100 5.28 1.16 11.09
CA VAL A 100 5.70 2.54 10.81
C VAL A 100 4.51 3.46 10.58
N HIS A 101 4.46 4.53 11.37
CA HIS A 101 3.58 5.66 11.08
C HIS A 101 4.24 6.53 10.00
N LEU A 102 3.77 6.42 8.76
CA LEU A 102 4.33 7.15 7.61
C LEU A 102 4.57 8.66 7.88
N PRO A 103 3.63 9.44 8.47
CA PRO A 103 3.86 10.86 8.74
C PRO A 103 5.04 11.12 9.69
N ARG A 104 5.28 10.22 10.65
CA ARG A 104 6.41 10.31 11.59
C ARG A 104 7.72 9.83 10.96
N ALA A 105 7.65 8.84 10.08
CA ALA A 105 8.81 8.35 9.33
C ALA A 105 9.42 9.44 8.44
N LEU A 106 8.55 10.29 7.87
CA LEU A 106 8.89 11.42 7.02
C LEU A 106 9.28 12.70 7.80
N ALA A 107 9.56 12.62 9.09
CA ALA A 107 9.94 13.79 9.90
C ALA A 107 11.18 14.54 9.39
N PHE A 108 12.03 13.89 8.59
CA PHE A 108 13.17 14.53 7.91
C PHE A 108 12.76 15.54 6.82
N ALA A 109 11.54 15.41 6.27
CA ALA A 109 10.98 16.27 5.24
C ALA A 109 9.65 16.87 5.74
N PRO A 110 9.69 17.95 6.54
CA PRO A 110 8.51 18.49 7.22
C PRO A 110 7.40 18.91 6.24
N ASN A 111 7.74 19.37 5.04
CA ASN A 111 6.76 19.69 3.99
C ASN A 111 5.98 18.46 3.54
N LEU A 112 6.66 17.34 3.34
CA LEU A 112 6.04 16.10 2.88
C LEU A 112 5.23 15.44 4.01
N ALA A 113 5.73 15.49 5.25
CA ALA A 113 4.97 15.03 6.42
C ALA A 113 3.67 15.85 6.62
N ARG A 114 3.73 17.17 6.44
CA ARG A 114 2.54 18.06 6.47
C ARG A 114 1.56 17.72 5.35
N LEU A 115 2.03 17.61 4.10
CA LEU A 115 1.21 17.23 2.95
C LEU A 115 0.52 15.89 3.18
N LEU A 116 1.26 14.88 3.64
CA LEU A 116 0.73 13.55 3.89
C LEU A 116 -0.31 13.55 5.00
N THR A 117 -0.12 14.37 6.04
CA THR A 117 -1.09 14.51 7.13
C THR A 117 -2.40 15.12 6.63
N VAL A 118 -2.32 16.18 5.81
CA VAL A 118 -3.50 16.81 5.20
C VAL A 118 -4.19 15.84 4.25
N ALA A 119 -3.44 15.16 3.38
CA ALA A 119 -3.96 14.16 2.46
C ALA A 119 -4.68 13.03 3.22
N TYR A 120 -4.08 12.51 4.29
CA TYR A 120 -4.68 11.47 5.13
C TYR A 120 -5.98 11.92 5.77
N ALA A 121 -6.02 13.14 6.33
CA ALA A 121 -7.24 13.72 6.89
C ALA A 121 -8.34 13.86 5.83
N MET A 122 -7.98 14.30 4.61
CA MET A 122 -8.91 14.40 3.48
C MET A 122 -9.43 13.03 3.05
N THR A 123 -8.57 12.02 2.95
CA THR A 123 -9.00 10.65 2.64
C THR A 123 -10.04 10.15 3.65
N LEU A 124 -9.81 10.34 4.95
CA LEU A 124 -10.75 9.93 5.99
C LEU A 124 -12.08 10.69 5.92
N ARG A 125 -12.07 11.96 5.51
CA ARG A 125 -13.29 12.76 5.31
C ARG A 125 -14.09 12.26 4.11
N LEU A 126 -13.41 12.03 2.98
CA LEU A 126 -14.05 11.54 1.75
C LEU A 126 -14.59 10.11 1.91
N LEU A 127 -13.90 9.25 2.68
CA LEU A 127 -14.40 7.91 3.01
C LEU A 127 -15.71 7.97 3.81
N ARG A 128 -15.82 8.91 4.77
CA ARG A 128 -17.07 9.12 5.51
C ARG A 128 -18.19 9.62 4.61
N LEU A 129 -17.90 10.63 3.79
CA LEU A 129 -18.86 11.15 2.81
C LEU A 129 -19.38 10.04 1.88
N HIS A 130 -18.48 9.19 1.39
CA HIS A 130 -18.86 8.05 0.56
C HIS A 130 -19.76 7.04 1.29
N GLN A 131 -19.48 6.76 2.56
CA GLN A 131 -20.32 5.91 3.39
C GLN A 131 -21.72 6.51 3.59
N ASP A 132 -21.81 7.82 3.85
CA ASP A 132 -23.07 8.54 3.99
C ASP A 132 -23.90 8.50 2.70
N HIS A 133 -23.27 8.69 1.53
CA HIS A 133 -23.93 8.52 0.24
C HIS A 133 -24.47 7.10 0.05
N LYS A 134 -23.68 6.09 0.41
CA LYS A 134 -24.10 4.68 0.31
C LYS A 134 -25.33 4.41 1.20
N LEU A 135 -25.37 4.97 2.39
CA LEU A 135 -26.52 4.84 3.31
C LEU A 135 -27.75 5.59 2.77
N ALA A 136 -27.58 6.82 2.29
CA ALA A 136 -28.66 7.62 1.71
C ALA A 136 -29.26 6.99 0.44
N GLN A 137 -28.42 6.32 -0.36
CA GLN A 137 -28.90 5.53 -1.50
C GLN A 137 -29.72 4.33 -1.03
N ARG A 138 -29.18 3.55 -0.08
CA ARG A 138 -29.86 2.37 0.45
C ARG A 138 -31.22 2.68 1.07
N SER A 139 -31.39 3.85 1.70
CA SER A 139 -32.68 4.28 2.25
C SER A 139 -33.69 4.74 1.20
N ARG A 140 -33.24 5.13 0.00
CA ARG A 140 -34.08 5.62 -1.10
C ARG A 140 -34.45 4.53 -2.11
N THR A 141 -33.75 3.39 -2.07
CA THR A 141 -34.01 2.25 -2.96
C THR A 141 -34.89 1.21 -2.27
N LEU A 142 -36.06 0.94 -2.84
CA LEU A 142 -36.99 -0.10 -2.36
C LEU A 142 -36.57 -1.51 -2.81
N ALA A 143 -35.76 -1.61 -3.87
CA ALA A 143 -35.26 -2.85 -4.46
C ALA A 143 -33.73 -2.77 -4.68
N PRO A 144 -33.01 -3.91 -4.73
CA PRO A 144 -31.58 -3.90 -5.02
C PRO A 144 -31.32 -3.37 -6.44
N PRO A 145 -30.42 -2.38 -6.61
CA PRO A 145 -30.19 -1.74 -7.90
C PRO A 145 -29.49 -2.67 -8.89
N THR A 146 -29.81 -2.50 -10.18
CA THR A 146 -29.15 -3.23 -11.27
C THR A 146 -27.69 -2.80 -11.44
N LEU A 147 -26.87 -3.59 -12.14
CA LEU A 147 -25.45 -3.26 -12.34
C LEU A 147 -25.27 -1.90 -13.05
N GLN A 148 -26.11 -1.62 -14.04
CA GLN A 148 -26.08 -0.35 -14.78
C GLN A 148 -26.42 0.84 -13.88
N GLU A 149 -27.45 0.71 -13.05
CA GLU A 149 -27.80 1.72 -12.04
C GLU A 149 -26.66 1.92 -11.05
N ARG A 150 -26.01 0.85 -10.58
CA ARG A 150 -24.86 0.96 -9.67
C ARG A 150 -23.71 1.74 -10.28
N ILE A 151 -23.43 1.52 -11.56
CA ILE A 151 -22.40 2.27 -12.30
C ILE A 151 -22.82 3.74 -12.42
N ALA A 152 -24.04 4.03 -12.89
CA ALA A 152 -24.55 5.38 -13.05
C ALA A 152 -24.55 6.16 -11.73
N MET A 153 -25.02 5.54 -10.64
CA MET A 153 -25.01 6.10 -9.29
C MET A 153 -23.59 6.33 -8.78
N SER A 154 -22.65 5.43 -9.07
CA SER A 154 -21.25 5.61 -8.68
C SER A 154 -20.58 6.76 -9.44
N ALA A 155 -20.91 6.94 -10.73
CA ALA A 155 -20.39 8.03 -11.55
C ALA A 155 -20.93 9.39 -11.06
N ALA A 156 -22.23 9.48 -10.77
CA ALA A 156 -22.84 10.67 -10.18
C ALA A 156 -22.24 10.99 -8.79
N GLY A 157 -22.04 9.96 -7.96
CA GLY A 157 -21.38 10.11 -6.66
C GLY A 157 -19.92 10.56 -6.77
N ALA A 158 -19.18 10.05 -7.76
CA ALA A 158 -17.79 10.42 -7.99
C ALA A 158 -17.64 11.90 -8.39
N GLY A 159 -18.53 12.42 -9.26
CA GLY A 159 -18.56 13.84 -9.61
C GLY A 159 -18.75 14.73 -8.39
N HIS A 160 -19.75 14.41 -7.56
CA HIS A 160 -20.01 15.17 -6.32
C HIS A 160 -18.85 15.12 -5.32
N VAL A 161 -18.20 13.95 -5.17
CA VAL A 161 -17.02 13.78 -4.32
C VAL A 161 -15.86 14.63 -4.82
N LEU A 162 -15.65 14.70 -6.14
CA LEU A 162 -14.59 15.49 -6.74
C LEU A 162 -14.82 16.99 -6.52
N ASP A 163 -16.03 17.48 -6.78
CA ASP A 163 -16.39 18.88 -6.53
C ASP A 163 -16.22 19.22 -5.04
N ARG A 164 -16.63 18.32 -4.14
CA ARG A 164 -16.45 18.57 -2.72
C ARG A 164 -14.97 18.56 -2.31
N ALA A 165 -14.15 17.72 -2.95
CA ALA A 165 -12.72 17.66 -2.70
C ALA A 165 -12.01 18.95 -3.17
N THR A 166 -12.35 19.50 -4.34
CA THR A 166 -11.76 20.76 -4.83
C THR A 166 -12.15 21.93 -3.95
N HIS A 167 -13.42 22.05 -3.56
CA HIS A 167 -13.86 23.07 -2.62
C HIS A 167 -13.17 22.93 -1.25
N ALA A 168 -13.09 21.71 -0.71
CA ALA A 168 -12.41 21.46 0.56
C ALA A 168 -10.90 21.77 0.50
N ALA A 169 -10.25 21.51 -0.64
CA ALA A 169 -8.85 21.86 -0.84
C ALA A 169 -8.64 23.38 -0.81
N THR A 170 -9.53 24.15 -1.45
CA THR A 170 -9.50 25.62 -1.41
C THR A 170 -9.73 26.15 0.00
N GLU A 171 -10.76 25.67 0.71
CA GLU A 171 -11.06 26.03 2.10
C GLU A 171 -9.86 25.74 3.02
N VAL A 172 -9.27 24.55 2.91
CA VAL A 172 -8.11 24.18 3.76
C VAL A 172 -6.87 24.96 3.40
N THR A 173 -6.63 25.24 2.12
CA THR A 173 -5.49 26.08 1.71
C THR A 173 -5.62 27.50 2.25
N GLN A 174 -6.81 28.11 2.17
CA GLN A 174 -7.09 29.43 2.73
C GLN A 174 -6.93 29.43 4.26
N ALA A 175 -7.47 28.43 4.94
CA ALA A 175 -7.34 28.29 6.40
C ALA A 175 -5.89 28.06 6.85
N MET A 176 -5.10 27.33 6.06
CA MET A 176 -3.67 27.15 6.33
C MET A 176 -2.89 28.45 6.10
N ARG A 177 -3.24 29.21 5.04
CA ARG A 177 -2.64 30.52 4.76
C ARG A 177 -2.94 31.53 5.87
N SER A 178 -4.18 31.63 6.33
CA SER A 178 -4.53 32.55 7.43
C SER A 178 -3.86 32.20 8.76
N ARG A 179 -3.43 30.94 8.94
CA ARG A 179 -2.64 30.47 10.09
C ARG A 179 -1.13 30.63 9.90
N GLY A 180 -0.68 31.29 8.83
CA GLY A 180 0.75 31.54 8.56
C GLY A 180 1.55 30.31 8.11
N LEU A 181 0.91 29.19 7.77
CA LEU A 181 1.62 27.93 7.46
C LEU A 181 2.47 27.96 6.18
N PHE A 182 2.22 28.93 5.29
CA PHE A 182 2.90 29.10 4.01
C PHE A 182 3.90 30.27 3.98
N GLU A 183 3.96 31.08 5.03
CA GLU A 183 4.80 32.30 5.05
C GLU A 183 6.24 32.03 5.54
N GLY A 184 6.47 30.93 6.25
CA GLY A 184 7.79 30.58 6.82
C GLY A 184 8.78 29.88 5.88
N ASN A 185 8.63 29.98 4.55
CA ASN A 185 9.59 29.42 3.58
C ASN A 185 9.79 30.37 2.40
N GLN A 186 9.97 31.65 2.71
CA GLN A 186 10.64 32.59 1.80
C GLN A 186 12.16 32.40 1.98
N PRO A 187 12.96 32.35 0.89
CA PRO A 187 14.42 32.33 0.99
C PRO A 187 14.97 33.57 1.68
#